data_AF-A0A4Y2XA05-F1
#
_entry.id   AF-A0A4Y2XA05-F1
#
_cell.length_a   1.000
_cell.length_b   1.000
_cell.length_c   1.000
_cell.angle_alpha   90.00
_cell.angle_beta   90.00
_cell.angle_gamma   90.00
#
_symmetry.space_group_name_H-M   'P 1'
#
loop_
_entity.id
_entity.type
_entity.pdbx_description
1 polymer ?
#
loop_
_entity_poly.entity_id
_entity_poly.type
_entity_poly.pdbx_seq_one_letter_code
_entity_poly.pdbx_strand_id
1 'polypeptide(L)'
;MKQHLQCSKATLAEILFHENKNLEPGKITHNAKYKSRLKCLLAHKFKAAGISIKQLENDADILIVETAHMISKTQHNSTFIVGENIHLLIILTARTPLNLGFFLLKPGKGKMGQKI
;
A
#
# COMPACT_ATOMS: atom_id res chain seq x y z
N MET A 1 2.51 -18.55 13.35
CA MET A 1 1.42 -17.82 14.02
C MET A 1 0.53 -17.19 12.93
N LYS A 2 -0.65 -17.76 12.67
CA LYS A 2 -1.57 -17.30 11.62
C LYS A 2 -2.54 -16.30 12.23
N GLN A 3 -2.45 -15.03 11.88
CA GLN A 3 -3.43 -14.03 12.30
C GLN A 3 -4.47 -13.85 11.19
N HIS A 4 -5.66 -14.37 11.44
CA HIS A 4 -6.81 -14.28 10.56
C HIS A 4 -7.68 -13.11 11.03
N LEU A 5 -7.52 -11.93 10.43
CA LEU A 5 -8.47 -10.84 10.64
C LEU A 5 -9.76 -11.22 9.91
N GLN A 6 -10.70 -11.83 10.62
CA GLN A 6 -11.98 -12.27 10.05
C GLN A 6 -12.86 -11.04 9.82
N CYS A 7 -12.81 -10.52 8.59
CA CYS A 7 -13.73 -9.50 8.11
C CYS A 7 -15.14 -10.11 8.09
N SER A 8 -15.98 -9.74 9.05
CA SER A 8 -17.39 -10.15 9.10
C SER A 8 -18.09 -9.74 7.80
N LYS A 9 -18.91 -10.64 7.25
CA LYS A 9 -19.76 -10.48 6.05
C LYS A 9 -20.90 -9.45 6.30
N ALA A 10 -20.59 -8.30 6.87
CA ALA A 10 -21.52 -7.18 6.86
C ALA A 10 -21.56 -6.65 5.42
N THR A 11 -22.75 -6.78 4.84
CA THR A 11 -23.14 -6.54 3.45
C THR A 11 -22.37 -5.40 2.79
N LEU A 12 -21.67 -5.75 1.71
CA LEU A 12 -20.92 -4.86 0.81
C LEU A 12 -21.72 -3.62 0.33
N ALA A 13 -23.06 -3.66 0.47
CA ALA A 13 -24.02 -2.67 0.00
C ALA A 13 -24.00 -1.32 0.76
N GLU A 14 -23.53 -1.25 2.01
CA GLU A 14 -23.43 0.04 2.72
C GLU A 14 -22.13 0.81 2.42
N ILE A 15 -21.21 0.21 1.68
CA ILE A 15 -19.95 0.83 1.26
C ILE A 15 -20.15 1.45 -0.13
N LEU A 16 -21.19 2.26 -0.27
CA LEU A 16 -21.15 3.35 -1.23
C LEU A 16 -20.11 4.33 -0.71
N PHE A 17 -18.84 4.08 -1.05
CA PHE A 17 -17.99 5.20 -1.45
C PHE A 17 -18.77 5.85 -2.59
N HIS A 18 -19.58 6.84 -2.26
CA HIS A 18 -20.13 7.75 -3.24
C HIS A 18 -18.91 8.24 -4.00
N GLU A 19 -18.77 7.85 -5.27
CA GLU A 19 -17.64 8.19 -6.17
C GLU A 19 -17.45 9.72 -6.34
N ASN A 20 -18.14 10.54 -5.54
CA ASN A 20 -18.29 11.98 -5.67
C ASN A 20 -18.22 12.76 -4.34
N LYS A 21 -17.73 12.19 -3.23
CA LYS A 21 -17.37 13.03 -2.07
C LYS A 21 -15.85 13.06 -1.91
N ASN A 22 -15.28 14.23 -2.18
CA ASN A 22 -13.91 14.61 -1.79
C ASN A 22 -13.74 14.32 -0.30
N LEU A 23 -13.22 13.14 0.01
CA LEU A 23 -12.81 12.80 1.36
C LEU A 23 -11.47 13.48 1.58
N GLU A 24 -11.53 14.63 2.25
CA GLU A 24 -10.33 15.31 2.74
C GLU A 24 -9.46 14.29 3.50
N PRO A 25 -8.20 14.06 3.07
CA PRO A 25 -7.32 13.04 3.64
C PRO A 25 -7.20 13.11 5.17
N GLY A 26 -7.37 14.30 5.75
CA GLY A 26 -7.32 14.53 7.21
C GLY A 26 -8.51 14.00 8.02
N LYS A 27 -9.68 13.77 7.42
CA LYS A 27 -10.87 13.27 8.15
C LYS A 27 -10.91 11.75 8.28
N ILE A 28 -10.19 11.03 7.41
CA ILE A 28 -10.11 9.57 7.37
C ILE A 28 -9.33 8.99 8.57
N THR A 29 -8.43 9.79 9.17
CA THR A 29 -7.42 9.30 10.11
C THR A 29 -7.89 9.18 11.56
N HIS A 30 -8.96 9.87 11.96
CA HIS A 30 -9.38 9.99 13.37
C HIS A 30 -10.44 8.99 13.83
N ASN A 31 -11.09 8.25 12.92
CA ASN A 31 -12.12 7.27 13.28
C ASN A 31 -11.61 5.84 13.08
N ALA A 32 -11.37 5.11 14.18
CA ALA A 32 -10.86 3.74 14.15
C ALA A 32 -11.76 2.77 13.36
N LYS A 33 -13.09 2.94 13.43
CA LYS A 33 -14.06 2.14 12.68
C LYS A 33 -14.01 2.44 11.18
N TYR A 34 -13.77 3.69 10.81
CA TYR A 34 -13.57 4.06 9.40
C TYR A 34 -12.26 3.49 8.86
N LYS A 35 -11.17 3.58 9.64
CA LYS A 35 -9.85 3.03 9.28
C LYS A 35 -9.91 1.52 9.07
N SER A 36 -10.58 0.76 9.94
CA SER A 36 -10.71 -0.70 9.80
C SER A 36 -11.55 -1.09 8.58
N ARG A 37 -12.67 -0.38 8.32
CA ARG A 37 -13.51 -0.59 7.14
C ARG A 37 -12.77 -0.29 5.84
N LEU A 38 -12.03 0.81 5.77
CA LEU A 38 -11.24 1.18 4.59
C LEU A 38 -10.15 0.13 4.30
N LYS A 39 -9.42 -0.33 5.32
CA LYS A 39 -8.45 -1.42 5.17
C LYS A 39 -9.10 -2.69 4.62
N CYS A 40 -10.28 -3.05 5.12
CA CYS A 40 -11.02 -4.23 4.65
C CYS A 40 -11.45 -4.09 3.19
N LEU A 41 -12.00 -2.93 2.81
CA LEU A 41 -12.44 -2.65 1.45
C LEU A 41 -11.28 -2.73 0.46
N LEU A 42 -10.17 -2.06 0.76
CA LEU A 42 -8.97 -2.11 -0.07
C LEU A 42 -8.45 -3.54 -0.18
N ALA A 43 -8.40 -4.27 0.94
CA ALA A 43 -7.97 -5.65 0.93
C ALA A 43 -8.85 -6.56 0.06
N HIS A 44 -10.16 -6.34 0.08
CA HIS A 44 -11.08 -7.06 -0.79
C HIS A 44 -10.85 -6.71 -2.27
N LYS A 45 -10.74 -5.42 -2.60
CA LYS A 45 -10.54 -4.97 -3.99
C LYS A 45 -9.22 -5.48 -4.59
N PHE A 46 -8.13 -5.41 -3.84
CA PHE A 46 -6.83 -5.92 -4.31
C PHE A 46 -6.85 -7.44 -4.51
N LYS A 47 -7.43 -8.20 -3.57
CA LYS A 47 -7.59 -9.66 -3.74
C LYS A 47 -8.46 -10.01 -4.96
N ALA A 48 -9.55 -9.28 -5.18
CA ALA A 48 -10.41 -9.47 -6.35
C ALA A 48 -9.68 -9.18 -7.67
N ALA A 49 -8.69 -8.29 -7.66
CA ALA A 49 -7.80 -8.01 -8.79
C ALA A 49 -6.61 -8.99 -8.91
N GLY A 50 -6.56 -10.05 -8.10
CA GLY A 50 -5.46 -11.03 -8.10
C GLY A 50 -4.17 -10.54 -7.41
N ILE A 51 -4.21 -9.41 -6.71
CA ILE A 51 -3.05 -8.84 -6.01
C ILE A 51 -2.94 -9.46 -4.62
N SER A 52 -1.75 -9.98 -4.29
CA SER A 52 -1.45 -10.52 -2.96
C SER A 52 -1.32 -9.40 -1.93
N ILE A 53 -1.75 -9.65 -0.70
CA ILE A 53 -1.79 -8.64 0.37
C ILE A 53 -1.11 -9.16 1.62
N LYS A 54 -0.22 -8.34 2.16
CA LYS A 54 0.41 -8.54 3.46
C LYS A 54 0.07 -7.35 4.35
N GLN A 55 -0.60 -7.61 5.47
CA GLN A 55 -0.96 -6.59 6.45
C GLN A 55 0.04 -6.60 7.61
N LEU A 56 0.31 -5.42 8.18
CA LEU A 56 1.23 -5.24 9.30
C LEU A 56 0.62 -4.31 10.34
N GLU A 57 0.93 -4.60 11.60
CA GLU A 57 0.64 -3.70 12.72
C GLU A 57 1.69 -2.59 12.82
N ASN A 58 2.93 -2.90 12.43
CA ASN A 58 4.10 -2.04 12.51
C ASN A 58 4.44 -1.44 11.14
N ASP A 59 5.60 -0.76 11.06
CA ASP A 59 6.10 -0.15 9.84
C ASP A 59 6.24 -1.17 8.69
N ALA A 60 5.76 -0.77 7.52
CA ALA A 60 5.78 -1.58 6.32
C ALA A 60 7.06 -1.42 5.50
N ASP A 61 7.85 -0.36 5.73
CA ASP A 61 8.96 0.00 4.85
C ASP A 61 10.02 -1.12 4.78
N ILE A 62 10.40 -1.69 5.93
CA ILE A 62 11.38 -2.80 5.99
C ILE A 62 10.84 -4.02 5.23
N LEU A 63 9.59 -4.37 5.45
CA LEU A 63 9.02 -5.58 4.86
C LEU A 63 8.80 -5.44 3.34
N ILE A 64 8.52 -4.24 2.87
CA ILE A 64 8.46 -3.94 1.43
C ILE A 64 9.82 -4.22 0.80
N VAL A 65 10.91 -3.73 1.39
CA VAL A 65 12.27 -3.94 0.86
C VAL A 65 12.68 -5.42 0.93
N GLU A 66 12.38 -6.11 2.03
CA GLU A 66 12.67 -7.54 2.17
C GLU A 66 11.88 -8.40 1.16
N THR A 67 10.60 -8.06 0.95
CA THR A 67 9.76 -8.77 -0.03
C THR A 67 10.28 -8.52 -1.45
N ALA A 68 10.70 -7.29 -1.76
CA ALA A 68 11.30 -6.96 -3.03
C ALA A 68 12.61 -7.74 -3.27
N HIS A 69 13.45 -7.88 -2.24
CA HIS A 69 14.66 -8.72 -2.28
C HIS A 69 14.33 -10.19 -2.57
N MET A 70 13.35 -10.75 -1.86
CA MET A 70 12.93 -12.13 -2.08
C MET A 70 12.44 -12.36 -3.52
N ILE A 71 11.64 -11.45 -4.07
CA ILE A 71 11.13 -11.53 -5.45
C ILE A 71 12.27 -11.41 -6.46
N SER A 72 13.19 -10.47 -6.24
CA SER A 72 14.32 -10.24 -7.16
C SER A 72 15.24 -11.45 -7.28
N LYS A 73 15.45 -12.19 -6.18
CA LYS A 73 16.27 -13.40 -6.15
C LYS A 73 15.61 -14.58 -6.85
N THR A 74 14.28 -14.67 -6.82
CA THR A 74 13.54 -15.80 -7.38
C THR A 74 13.16 -15.60 -8.84
N GLN A 75 12.97 -14.35 -9.29
CA GLN A 75 12.44 -14.08 -10.62
C GLN A 75 13.47 -13.50 -11.61
N HIS A 76 14.72 -13.22 -11.18
CA HIS A 76 15.78 -12.64 -12.03
C HIS A 76 15.36 -11.42 -12.87
N ASN A 77 14.31 -10.71 -12.44
CA ASN A 77 13.69 -9.59 -13.14
C ASN A 77 13.90 -8.30 -12.35
N SER A 78 13.73 -7.17 -13.04
CA SER A 78 13.64 -5.86 -12.41
C SER A 78 12.47 -5.79 -11.43
N THR A 79 12.72 -5.39 -10.20
CA THR A 79 11.68 -5.24 -9.17
C THR A 79 11.32 -3.76 -8.99
N PHE A 80 10.03 -3.45 -9.12
CA PHE A 80 9.49 -2.12 -8.90
C PHE A 80 8.89 -2.00 -7.50
N ILE A 81 9.24 -0.92 -6.80
CA ILE A 81 8.68 -0.55 -5.50
C ILE A 81 7.95 0.76 -5.70
N VAL A 82 6.67 0.83 -5.31
CA VAL A 82 5.86 2.05 -5.44
C VAL A 82 5.61 2.63 -4.06
N GLY A 83 5.99 3.89 -3.83
CA GLY A 83 5.79 4.54 -2.54
C GLY A 83 6.32 5.97 -2.49
N GLU A 84 5.76 6.77 -1.58
CA GLU A 84 6.19 8.17 -1.37
C GLU A 84 7.11 8.38 -0.17
N ASN A 85 7.18 7.41 0.74
CA ASN A 85 7.89 7.53 2.02
C ASN A 85 9.42 7.65 1.80
N ILE A 86 10.05 8.61 2.45
CA ILE A 86 11.51 8.81 2.37
C ILE A 86 12.29 7.69 3.07
N HIS A 87 11.74 7.12 4.15
CA HIS A 87 12.36 6.00 4.85
C HIS A 87 12.48 4.77 3.95
N LEU A 88 11.51 4.57 3.04
CA LEU A 88 11.57 3.50 2.04
C LEU A 88 12.78 3.64 1.11
N LEU A 89 13.09 4.86 0.65
CA LEU A 89 14.27 5.12 -0.19
C LEU A 89 15.57 4.89 0.59
N ILE A 90 15.63 5.35 1.85
CA ILE A 90 16.81 5.18 2.71
C ILE A 90 17.07 3.68 2.94
N ILE A 91 16.05 2.93 3.34
CA ILE A 91 16.16 1.48 3.60
C ILE A 91 16.53 0.74 2.32
N LEU A 92 15.92 1.11 1.18
CA LEU A 92 16.24 0.49 -0.11
C LEU A 92 17.72 0.71 -0.46
N THR A 93 18.23 1.93 -0.32
CA THR A 93 19.63 2.26 -0.62
C THR A 93 20.59 1.54 0.34
N ALA A 94 20.25 1.48 1.62
CA ALA A 94 21.10 0.85 2.63
C ALA A 94 21.19 -0.68 2.52
N ARG A 95 20.13 -1.33 2.04
CA ARG A 95 20.05 -2.81 2.03
C ARG A 95 20.28 -3.42 0.66
N THR A 96 20.18 -2.66 -0.43
CA THR A 96 20.24 -3.19 -1.79
C THR A 96 21.68 -3.31 -2.28
N PRO A 97 22.15 -4.51 -2.64
CA PRO A 97 23.42 -4.69 -3.31
C PRO A 97 23.41 -4.04 -4.71
N LEU A 98 24.53 -3.46 -5.12
CA LEU A 98 24.66 -2.71 -6.39
C LEU A 98 24.35 -3.52 -7.65
N ASN A 99 24.37 -4.85 -7.57
CA ASN A 99 24.10 -5.76 -8.68
C ASN A 99 22.61 -6.12 -8.84
N LEU A 100 21.70 -5.59 -8.00
CA LEU A 100 20.25 -5.78 -8.15
C LEU A 100 19.56 -4.51 -8.65
N GLY A 101 18.81 -4.64 -9.74
CA GLY A 101 18.02 -3.56 -10.32
C GLY A 101 16.68 -3.37 -9.60
N PHE A 102 16.66 -2.48 -8.61
CA PHE A 102 15.43 -1.99 -7.97
C PHE A 102 15.06 -0.61 -8.49
N PHE A 103 13.77 -0.43 -8.81
CA PHE A 103 13.24 0.84 -9.29
C PHE A 103 12.22 1.37 -8.30
N LEU A 104 12.49 2.53 -7.70
CA LEU A 104 11.53 3.23 -6.85
C LEU A 104 10.66 4.16 -7.70
N LEU A 105 9.37 3.84 -7.77
CA LEU A 105 8.36 4.67 -8.42
C LEU A 105 7.69 5.54 -7.35
N LYS A 106 8.06 6.81 -7.30
CA LYS A 106 7.45 7.80 -6.43
C LYS A 106 6.31 8.50 -7.18
N PRO A 107 5.03 8.20 -6.89
CA PRO A 107 3.95 8.99 -7.46
C PRO A 107 4.11 10.44 -6.99
N GLY A 108 4.19 11.37 -7.94
CA GLY A 108 4.26 12.79 -7.62
C GLY A 108 2.92 13.30 -7.11
N LYS A 109 2.92 14.38 -6.32
CA LYS A 109 1.71 15.17 -6.13
C LYS A 109 1.40 15.82 -7.47
N GLY A 110 0.35 15.36 -8.15
CA GLY A 110 -0.08 15.95 -9.42
C GLY A 110 -0.19 17.48 -9.28
N LYS A 111 0.12 18.22 -10.34
CA LYS A 111 -0.22 19.65 -10.41
C LYS A 111 -1.75 19.75 -10.37
N MET A 112 -2.34 19.96 -9.20
CA MET A 112 -3.70 20.48 -9.13
C MET A 112 -3.62 21.82 -9.85
N GLY A 113 -4.24 21.92 -11.02
CA GLY A 113 -4.15 23.10 -11.86
C GLY A 113 -4.43 24.34 -11.03
N GLN A 114 -3.43 25.22 -10.90
CA GLN A 114 -3.69 26.59 -10.51
C GLN A 114 -4.62 27.13 -11.61
N LYS A 115 -5.91 27.25 -11.31
CA LYS A 115 -6.77 28.15 -12.06
C LYS A 115 -6.22 29.55 -11.77
N ILE A 116 -5.56 30.10 -12.78
CA ILE A 116 -5.30 31.53 -12.90
C ILE A 116 -6.66 32.22 -13.04
#